data_AF-A0A8X6FS80-F1
#
_entry.id   AF-A0A8X6FS80-F1
#
_cell.length_a   1.000
_cell.length_b   1.000
_cell.length_c   1.000
_cell.angle_alpha   90.00
_cell.angle_beta   90.00
_cell.angle_gamma   90.00
#
_symmetry.space_group_name_H-M   'P 1'
#
loop_
_entity.id
_entity.type
_entity.pdbx_description
1 polymer ?
#
loop_
_entity_poly.entity_id
_entity_poly.type
_entity_poly.pdbx_seq_one_letter_code
_entity_poly.pdbx_strand_id
1 'polypeptide(L)'
;MPPWKVIYPKVDFTLSCYSKACTPVSTYRTLYLEHRELFSDYEPIFTDGSKSESHVGSAVVSLSTVITDALPISASIYTAELHALRIAIEHISLSRGKKFIIYTDSLSALQSIVSLHSSSHPILVDITYALANHLKKKDIRFCWIPGHAGITGNELADTAARSATGSSERFPIPHSDLKACFRQKLQSVWQSNWDQQTENKLHSVMPVLAPTVPSSSNRREQVIWTRLRLGHTRLTHRHLLFGEPPPYCEICNVPIGETHTL
;
A
#
# COMPACT_ATOMS: atom_id res chain seq x y z
N MET A 1 23.40 8.97 11.95
CA MET A 1 24.61 8.97 11.08
C MET A 1 25.13 10.40 10.96
N PRO A 2 26.45 10.63 10.93
CA PRO A 2 26.97 11.99 10.71
C PRO A 2 26.67 12.49 9.27
N PRO A 3 26.44 13.80 9.05
CA PRO A 3 25.99 14.35 7.77
C PRO A 3 26.91 14.07 6.56
N TRP A 4 28.21 13.87 6.78
CA TRP A 4 29.18 13.59 5.71
C TRP A 4 29.27 12.12 5.30
N LYS A 5 28.50 11.22 5.93
CA LYS A 5 28.38 9.82 5.51
C LYS A 5 27.08 9.55 4.73
N VAL A 6 26.33 10.59 4.36
CA VAL A 6 25.06 10.45 3.63
C VAL A 6 25.29 9.69 2.32
N ILE A 7 24.44 8.69 2.10
CA ILE A 7 24.48 7.81 0.95
C ILE A 7 23.40 8.26 0.00
N TYR A 8 23.74 8.30 -1.28
CA TYR A 8 22.80 8.52 -2.36
C TYR A 8 22.74 7.26 -3.21
N PRO A 9 21.76 6.36 -2.96
CA PRO A 9 21.58 5.18 -3.77
C PRO A 9 21.30 5.54 -5.23
N LYS A 10 21.86 4.78 -6.16
CA LYS A 10 21.59 4.94 -7.59
C LYS A 10 20.27 4.24 -7.90
N VAL A 11 19.21 5.02 -8.15
CA VAL A 11 17.88 4.49 -8.45
C VAL A 11 17.45 4.94 -9.85
N ASP A 12 17.03 3.98 -10.66
CA ASP A 12 16.53 4.17 -12.02
C ASP A 12 15.00 4.03 -12.04
N PHE A 13 14.33 5.08 -12.52
CA PHE A 13 12.88 5.17 -12.67
C PHE A 13 12.45 5.27 -14.14
N THR A 14 13.35 5.06 -15.11
CA THR A 14 13.05 5.22 -16.54
C THR A 14 11.83 4.43 -17.00
N LEU A 15 11.66 3.20 -16.52
CA LEU A 15 10.50 2.38 -16.85
C LEU A 15 9.20 2.87 -16.20
N SER A 16 9.26 3.63 -15.10
CA SER A 16 8.07 4.14 -14.40
C SER A 16 7.44 5.35 -15.08
N CYS A 17 8.15 5.99 -16.02
CA CYS A 17 7.63 7.08 -16.84
C CYS A 17 6.50 6.64 -17.79
N TYR A 18 6.37 5.34 -18.06
CA TYR A 18 5.33 4.77 -18.92
C TYR A 18 4.09 4.41 -18.10
N SER A 19 2.90 4.80 -18.57
CA SER A 19 1.64 4.49 -17.90
C SER A 19 1.34 2.99 -17.97
N LYS A 20 1.23 2.32 -16.82
CA LYS A 20 0.86 0.89 -16.74
C LYS A 20 -0.52 0.60 -17.36
N ALA A 21 -1.43 1.58 -17.36
CA ALA A 21 -2.78 1.41 -17.91
C ALA A 21 -2.81 1.37 -19.44
N CYS A 22 -1.86 2.04 -20.10
CA CYS A 22 -1.88 2.22 -21.56
C CYS A 22 -0.71 1.54 -22.27
N THR A 23 0.33 1.13 -21.54
CA THR A 23 1.54 0.56 -22.12
C THR A 23 1.39 -0.96 -22.27
N PRO A 24 1.49 -1.51 -23.50
CA PRO A 24 1.43 -2.95 -23.70
C PRO A 24 2.53 -3.69 -22.93
N VAL A 25 2.21 -4.88 -22.43
CA VAL A 25 3.16 -5.74 -21.71
C VAL A 25 4.40 -6.06 -22.56
N SER A 26 4.23 -6.24 -23.87
CA SER A 26 5.34 -6.46 -24.81
C SER A 26 6.33 -5.29 -24.82
N THR A 27 5.85 -4.05 -24.74
CA THR A 27 6.68 -2.85 -24.70
C THR A 27 7.55 -2.84 -23.44
N TYR A 28 6.97 -3.17 -22.28
CA TYR A 28 7.73 -3.28 -21.04
C TYR A 28 8.80 -4.37 -21.08
N ARG A 29 8.53 -5.49 -21.75
CA ARG A 29 9.55 -6.54 -21.97
C ARG A 29 10.69 -6.02 -22.84
N THR A 30 10.39 -5.33 -23.93
CA THR A 30 11.42 -4.72 -24.79
C THR A 30 12.26 -3.71 -24.02
N LEU A 31 11.63 -2.77 -23.31
CA LEU A 31 12.33 -1.77 -22.49
C LEU A 31 13.21 -2.41 -21.42
N TYR A 32 12.71 -3.48 -20.78
CA TYR A 32 13.51 -4.25 -19.82
C TYR A 32 14.72 -4.93 -20.47
N LEU A 33 14.57 -5.50 -21.67
CA LEU A 33 15.67 -6.13 -22.40
C LEU A 33 16.72 -5.11 -22.83
N GLU A 34 16.31 -3.96 -23.38
CA GLU A 34 17.21 -2.86 -23.74
C GLU A 34 17.97 -2.35 -22.51
N HIS A 35 17.27 -2.15 -21.39
CA HIS A 35 17.90 -1.79 -20.12
C HIS A 35 18.88 -2.89 -19.65
N ARG A 36 18.53 -4.17 -19.82
CA ARG A 36 19.44 -5.28 -19.50
C ARG A 36 20.69 -5.29 -20.36
N GLU A 37 20.61 -4.93 -21.63
CA GLU A 37 21.78 -4.79 -22.49
C GLU A 37 22.70 -3.67 -22.00
N LEU A 38 22.14 -2.52 -21.60
CA LEU A 38 22.92 -1.40 -21.05
C LEU A 38 23.65 -1.75 -19.74
N PHE A 39 23.07 -2.62 -18.93
CA PHE A 39 23.63 -3.07 -17.66
C PHE A 39 24.09 -4.53 -17.71
N SER A 40 24.57 -5.01 -18.87
CA SER A 40 24.93 -6.43 -19.07
C SER A 40 26.00 -6.93 -18.10
N ASP A 41 26.87 -6.04 -17.62
CA ASP A 41 27.93 -6.31 -16.65
C ASP A 41 27.48 -6.27 -15.17
N TYR A 42 26.22 -5.92 -14.92
CA TYR A 42 25.60 -6.00 -13.59
C TYR A 42 24.85 -7.33 -13.43
N GLU A 43 25.06 -7.97 -12.29
CA GLU A 43 24.31 -9.15 -11.89
C GLU A 43 22.88 -8.74 -11.50
N PRO A 44 21.84 -9.32 -12.15
CA PRO A 44 20.45 -8.98 -11.85
C PRO A 44 19.96 -9.72 -10.60
N ILE A 45 19.33 -9.00 -9.70
CA ILE A 45 18.63 -9.52 -8.53
C ILE A 45 17.21 -8.99 -8.57
N PHE A 46 16.22 -9.85 -8.35
CA PHE A 46 14.81 -9.47 -8.32
C PHE A 46 14.29 -9.61 -6.90
N THR A 47 13.41 -8.71 -6.50
CA THR A 47 12.82 -8.72 -5.16
C THR A 47 11.35 -8.45 -5.24
N ASP A 48 10.58 -9.11 -4.38
CA ASP A 48 9.14 -8.93 -4.30
C ASP A 48 8.65 -9.13 -2.86
N GLY A 49 7.60 -8.40 -2.49
CA GLY A 49 6.85 -8.59 -1.27
C GLY A 49 5.41 -9.02 -1.58
N SER A 50 4.92 -10.03 -0.86
CA SER A 50 3.54 -10.51 -1.00
C SER A 50 2.78 -10.35 0.32
N LYS A 51 1.51 -9.95 0.22
CA LYS A 51 0.58 -9.91 1.36
C LYS A 51 -0.79 -10.46 0.94
N SER A 52 -1.30 -11.36 1.76
CA SER A 52 -2.68 -11.85 1.76
C SER A 52 -3.27 -11.76 3.17
N GLU A 53 -4.50 -12.26 3.37
CA GLU A 53 -5.16 -12.25 4.68
C GLU A 53 -4.44 -13.13 5.72
N SER A 54 -3.80 -14.20 5.29
CA SER A 54 -3.17 -15.20 6.17
C SER A 54 -1.66 -15.27 6.06
N HIS A 55 -1.05 -14.50 5.15
CA HIS A 55 0.36 -14.62 4.81
C HIS A 55 0.99 -13.28 4.45
N VAL A 56 2.21 -13.04 4.92
CA VAL A 56 3.08 -11.96 4.45
C VAL A 56 4.46 -12.56 4.20
N GLY A 57 5.00 -12.35 3.00
CA GLY A 57 6.26 -12.93 2.59
C GLY A 57 7.10 -11.97 1.76
N SER A 58 8.40 -12.20 1.76
CA SER A 58 9.37 -11.50 0.93
C SER A 58 10.20 -12.52 0.17
N ALA A 59 10.63 -12.18 -1.03
CA ALA A 59 11.56 -13.01 -1.79
C ALA A 59 12.64 -12.20 -2.49
N VAL A 60 13.77 -12.88 -2.70
CA VAL A 60 14.91 -12.42 -3.49
C VAL A 60 15.30 -13.54 -4.45
N VAL A 61 15.38 -13.22 -5.73
CA VAL A 61 15.76 -14.14 -6.80
C VAL A 61 17.04 -13.62 -7.46
N SER A 62 18.09 -14.42 -7.43
CA SER A 62 19.32 -14.23 -8.20
C SER A 62 19.50 -15.40 -9.17
N LEU A 63 20.55 -15.36 -10.00
CA LEU A 63 20.85 -16.42 -10.97
C LEU A 63 20.99 -17.82 -10.34
N SER A 64 21.51 -17.90 -9.11
CA SER A 64 21.84 -19.18 -8.45
C SER A 64 20.99 -19.48 -7.23
N THR A 65 20.16 -18.53 -6.79
CA THR A 65 19.59 -18.60 -5.44
C THR A 65 18.23 -17.93 -5.38
N VAL A 66 17.30 -18.59 -4.68
CA VAL A 66 16.02 -18.03 -4.28
C VAL A 66 16.03 -17.99 -2.76
N ILE A 67 15.86 -16.81 -2.18
CA ILE A 67 15.75 -16.59 -0.74
C ILE A 67 14.35 -16.12 -0.47
N THR A 68 13.67 -16.76 0.47
CA THR A 68 12.33 -16.37 0.91
C THR A 68 12.33 -16.19 2.42
N ASP A 69 11.54 -15.25 2.91
CA ASP A 69 11.29 -15.09 4.33
C ASP A 69 9.84 -14.73 4.58
N ALA A 70 9.29 -15.20 5.69
CA ALA A 70 7.91 -15.01 6.07
C ALA A 70 7.82 -14.05 7.27
N LEU A 71 6.99 -13.02 7.13
CA LEU A 71 6.80 -11.97 8.10
C LEU A 71 5.50 -12.20 8.90
N PRO A 72 5.38 -11.59 10.08
CA PRO A 72 4.10 -11.57 10.81
C PRO A 72 2.96 -11.04 9.93
N ILE A 73 1.76 -11.62 10.08
CA ILE A 73 0.55 -11.23 9.31
C ILE A 73 0.20 -9.74 9.48
N SER A 74 0.58 -9.14 10.60
CA SER A 74 0.40 -7.72 10.89
C SER A 74 1.31 -6.80 10.07
N ALA A 75 2.37 -7.31 9.43
CA ALA A 75 3.23 -6.53 8.55
C ALA A 75 2.45 -6.05 7.32
N SER A 76 2.75 -4.84 6.85
CA SER A 76 2.18 -4.28 5.63
C SER A 76 2.87 -4.83 4.39
N ILE A 77 2.20 -4.72 3.23
CA ILE A 77 2.80 -5.02 1.92
C ILE A 77 4.08 -4.19 1.73
N TYR A 78 4.04 -2.92 2.12
CA TYR A 78 5.19 -2.03 2.05
C TYR A 78 6.38 -2.51 2.90
N THR A 79 6.12 -3.02 4.11
CA THR A 79 7.15 -3.64 4.96
C THR A 79 7.74 -4.89 4.32
N ALA A 80 6.92 -5.73 3.69
CA ALA A 80 7.40 -6.92 2.97
C ALA A 80 8.31 -6.56 1.79
N GLU A 81 7.97 -5.52 1.03
CA GLU A 81 8.81 -5.00 -0.07
C GLU A 81 10.16 -4.47 0.41
N LEU A 82 10.15 -3.63 1.45
CA LEU A 82 11.38 -3.13 2.06
C LEU A 82 12.24 -4.28 2.62
N HIS A 83 11.58 -5.27 3.20
CA HIS A 83 12.26 -6.43 3.75
C HIS A 83 12.95 -7.26 2.66
N ALA A 84 12.32 -7.44 1.50
CA ALA A 84 12.92 -8.09 0.33
C ALA A 84 14.18 -7.33 -0.13
N LEU A 85 14.12 -6.00 -0.19
CA LEU A 85 15.30 -5.16 -0.50
C LEU A 85 16.42 -5.32 0.54
N ARG A 86 16.10 -5.37 1.84
CA ARG A 86 17.08 -5.59 2.91
C ARG A 86 17.80 -6.93 2.72
N ILE A 87 17.05 -8.02 2.51
CA ILE A 87 17.61 -9.36 2.27
C ILE A 87 18.48 -9.36 1.00
N ALA A 88 18.05 -8.67 -0.06
CA ALA A 88 18.84 -8.59 -1.29
C ALA A 88 20.19 -7.91 -1.07
N ILE A 89 20.22 -6.83 -0.29
CA ILE A 89 21.48 -6.13 0.05
C ILE A 89 22.38 -7.01 0.92
N GLU A 90 21.82 -7.77 1.86
CA GLU A 90 22.56 -8.73 2.67
C GLU A 90 23.13 -9.87 1.81
N HIS A 91 22.32 -10.45 0.92
CA HIS A 91 22.78 -11.45 -0.05
C HIS A 91 23.91 -10.90 -0.94
N ILE A 92 23.75 -9.68 -1.46
CA ILE A 92 24.80 -8.99 -2.18
C ILE A 92 26.01 -8.82 -1.29
N SER A 93 25.90 -8.47 -0.02
CA SER A 93 27.08 -8.25 0.84
C SER A 93 28.00 -9.49 0.92
N LEU A 94 27.41 -10.68 0.95
CA LEU A 94 28.09 -11.97 1.07
C LEU A 94 28.66 -12.49 -0.27
N SER A 95 28.16 -11.99 -1.39
CA SER A 95 28.59 -12.43 -2.72
C SER A 95 30.02 -11.99 -3.06
N ARG A 96 30.64 -12.61 -4.07
CA ARG A 96 31.97 -12.19 -4.58
C ARG A 96 31.91 -11.13 -5.67
N GLY A 97 30.75 -10.93 -6.30
CA GLY A 97 30.58 -9.96 -7.38
C GLY A 97 30.76 -8.52 -6.91
N LYS A 98 30.90 -7.61 -7.89
CA LYS A 98 31.15 -6.18 -7.65
C LYS A 98 30.04 -5.26 -8.14
N LYS A 99 29.24 -5.68 -9.12
CA LYS A 99 28.22 -4.86 -9.78
C LYS A 99 26.89 -5.59 -9.75
N PHE A 100 25.89 -4.98 -9.11
CA PHE A 100 24.57 -5.58 -8.92
C PHE A 100 23.49 -4.57 -9.26
N ILE A 101 22.41 -5.06 -9.85
CA ILE A 101 21.21 -4.29 -10.08
C ILE A 101 20.02 -5.01 -9.47
N ILE A 102 19.34 -4.34 -8.55
CA ILE A 102 18.16 -4.85 -7.86
C ILE A 102 16.93 -4.31 -8.59
N TYR A 103 16.12 -5.23 -9.10
CA TYR A 103 14.84 -4.97 -9.74
C TYR A 103 13.70 -5.23 -8.75
N THR A 104 12.78 -4.28 -8.65
CA THR A 104 11.54 -4.39 -7.85
C THR A 104 10.42 -3.66 -8.56
N ASP A 105 9.19 -4.12 -8.39
CA ASP A 105 8.00 -3.42 -8.88
C ASP A 105 7.37 -2.49 -7.83
N SER A 106 7.93 -2.44 -6.63
CA SER A 106 7.49 -1.54 -5.56
C SER A 106 8.08 -0.14 -5.73
N LEU A 107 7.35 0.72 -6.45
CA LEU A 107 7.71 2.13 -6.60
C LEU A 107 7.84 2.84 -5.25
N SER A 108 6.96 2.53 -4.29
CA SER A 108 6.99 3.07 -2.93
C SER A 108 8.25 2.70 -2.16
N ALA A 109 8.74 1.46 -2.32
CA ALA A 109 9.97 1.04 -1.68
C ALA A 109 11.16 1.84 -2.25
N LEU A 110 11.24 1.97 -3.57
CA LEU A 110 12.30 2.74 -4.24
C LEU A 110 12.28 4.24 -3.91
N GLN A 111 11.10 4.86 -3.84
CA GLN A 111 10.96 6.26 -3.38
C GLN A 111 11.53 6.44 -1.96
N SER A 112 11.42 5.41 -1.13
CA SER A 112 11.95 5.42 0.23
C SER A 112 13.45 5.14 0.29
N ILE A 113 13.98 4.38 -0.67
CA ILE A 113 15.42 4.25 -0.91
C ILE A 113 16.04 5.60 -1.33
N VAL A 114 15.33 6.40 -2.13
CA VAL A 114 15.81 7.76 -2.49
C VAL A 114 15.82 8.70 -1.26
N SER A 115 14.86 8.53 -0.35
CA SER A 115 14.65 9.39 0.83
C SER A 115 15.14 8.77 2.16
N LEU A 116 16.11 7.86 2.12
CA LEU A 116 16.60 7.11 3.30
C LEU A 116 16.96 7.99 4.51
N HIS A 117 17.51 9.18 4.27
CA HIS A 117 17.97 10.09 5.32
C HIS A 117 16.84 10.74 6.14
N SER A 118 15.60 10.67 5.67
CA SER A 118 14.42 11.27 6.32
C SER A 118 13.51 10.26 6.99
N SER A 119 13.83 8.96 6.90
CA SER A 119 12.95 7.90 7.39
C SER A 119 13.32 7.40 8.78
N SER A 120 12.31 7.28 9.65
CA SER A 120 12.43 6.60 10.95
C SER A 120 12.00 5.12 10.89
N HIS A 121 11.69 4.60 9.70
CA HIS A 121 11.25 3.22 9.55
C HIS A 121 12.40 2.24 9.85
N PRO A 122 12.24 1.27 10.77
CA PRO A 122 13.32 0.38 11.20
C PRO A 122 14.08 -0.29 10.05
N ILE A 123 13.37 -0.89 9.09
CA ILE A 123 14.00 -1.54 7.91
C ILE A 123 14.82 -0.56 7.07
N LEU A 124 14.36 0.69 6.92
CA LEU A 124 15.11 1.68 6.14
C LEU A 124 16.40 2.11 6.86
N VAL A 125 16.40 2.11 8.19
CA VAL A 125 17.62 2.32 8.98
C VAL A 125 18.60 1.17 8.74
N ASP A 126 18.13 -0.08 8.76
CA ASP A 126 18.96 -1.26 8.49
C ASP A 126 19.53 -1.24 7.07
N ILE A 127 18.69 -0.93 6.08
CA ILE A 127 19.12 -0.75 4.68
C ILE A 127 20.17 0.35 4.57
N THR A 128 19.97 1.49 5.25
CA THR A 128 20.93 2.60 5.25
C THR A 128 22.28 2.14 5.78
N TYR A 129 22.29 1.42 6.91
CA TYR A 129 23.52 0.90 7.51
C TYR A 129 24.22 -0.14 6.62
N ALA A 130 23.46 -1.07 6.05
CA ALA A 130 23.98 -2.07 5.13
C ALA A 130 24.61 -1.42 3.89
N LEU A 131 23.90 -0.47 3.26
CA LEU A 131 24.44 0.30 2.13
C LEU A 131 25.70 1.09 2.52
N ALA A 132 25.75 1.69 3.72
CA ALA A 132 26.91 2.45 4.19
C ALA A 132 28.19 1.63 4.21
N ASN A 133 28.05 0.37 4.64
CA ASN A 133 29.16 -0.55 4.81
C ASN A 133 29.59 -1.19 3.48
N HIS A 134 28.65 -1.40 2.55
CA HIS A 134 28.88 -2.19 1.34
C HIS A 134 29.10 -1.37 0.06
N LEU A 135 28.51 -0.17 -0.06
CA LEU A 135 28.66 0.67 -1.26
C LEU A 135 30.09 1.14 -1.52
N LYS A 136 30.99 1.07 -0.51
CA LYS A 136 32.42 1.34 -0.71
C LYS A 136 33.14 0.25 -1.52
N LYS A 137 32.57 -0.95 -1.59
CA LYS A 137 33.19 -2.14 -2.22
C LYS A 137 32.41 -2.65 -3.43
N LYS A 138 31.12 -2.32 -3.52
CA LYS A 138 30.18 -2.83 -4.52
C LYS A 138 29.39 -1.68 -5.13
N ASP A 139 29.20 -1.73 -6.44
CA ASP A 139 28.29 -0.84 -7.14
C ASP A 139 26.91 -1.47 -7.20
N ILE A 140 26.00 -0.94 -6.39
CA ILE A 140 24.62 -1.41 -6.29
C ILE A 140 23.70 -0.35 -6.89
N ARG A 141 22.90 -0.77 -7.87
CA ARG A 141 21.85 0.03 -8.48
C ARG A 141 20.49 -0.57 -8.17
N PHE A 142 19.47 0.28 -8.14
CA PHE A 142 18.08 -0.12 -8.01
C PHE A 142 17.34 0.31 -9.26
N CYS A 143 16.42 -0.50 -9.76
CA CYS A 143 15.64 -0.19 -10.94
C CYS A 143 14.19 -0.62 -10.70
N TRP A 144 13.26 0.29 -10.98
CA TRP A 144 11.85 -0.05 -10.99
C TRP A 144 11.50 -0.84 -12.26
N ILE A 145 10.78 -1.94 -12.12
CA ILE A 145 10.19 -2.69 -13.23
C ILE A 145 8.68 -2.85 -13.03
N PRO A 146 7.90 -3.01 -14.09
CA PRO A 146 6.47 -3.26 -13.94
C PRO A 146 6.18 -4.68 -13.44
N GLY A 147 5.39 -4.78 -12.37
CA GLY A 147 4.83 -6.05 -11.92
C GLY A 147 3.85 -6.64 -12.93
N HIS A 148 3.81 -7.97 -13.02
CA HIS A 148 2.98 -8.76 -13.95
C HIS A 148 3.21 -8.46 -15.43
N ALA A 149 4.42 -8.05 -15.79
CA ALA A 149 4.82 -7.84 -17.19
C ALA A 149 5.44 -9.09 -17.84
N GLY A 150 5.48 -10.23 -17.15
CA GLY A 150 6.11 -11.46 -17.65
C GLY A 150 7.62 -11.35 -17.78
N ILE A 151 8.25 -10.53 -16.92
CA ILE A 151 9.70 -10.53 -16.73
C ILE A 151 10.01 -11.71 -15.81
N THR A 152 10.65 -12.75 -16.35
CA THR A 152 10.81 -14.05 -15.67
C THR A 152 11.35 -13.92 -14.24
N GLY A 153 12.38 -13.10 -14.01
CA GLY A 153 12.93 -12.91 -12.67
C GLY A 153 11.96 -12.28 -11.67
N ASN A 154 11.10 -11.36 -12.13
CA ASN A 154 10.08 -10.73 -11.29
C ASN A 154 8.93 -11.70 -10.98
N GLU A 155 8.44 -12.42 -11.97
CA GLU A 155 7.36 -13.41 -11.76
C GLU A 155 7.81 -14.54 -10.82
N LEU A 156 9.10 -14.93 -10.89
CA LEU A 156 9.70 -15.86 -9.94
C LEU A 156 9.76 -15.28 -8.53
N ALA A 157 10.11 -13.99 -8.38
CA ALA A 157 10.13 -13.34 -7.08
C ALA A 157 8.72 -13.24 -6.48
N ASP A 158 7.71 -12.84 -7.25
CA ASP A 158 6.29 -12.81 -6.82
C ASP A 158 5.80 -14.21 -6.40
N THR A 159 6.09 -15.23 -7.20
CA THR A 159 5.73 -16.61 -6.86
C THR A 159 6.42 -17.09 -5.58
N ALA A 160 7.71 -16.77 -5.43
CA ALA A 160 8.50 -17.15 -4.26
C ALA A 160 8.03 -16.40 -2.99
N ALA A 161 7.67 -15.12 -3.09
CA ALA A 161 7.16 -14.33 -1.96
C ALA A 161 5.81 -14.86 -1.47
N ARG A 162 4.93 -15.26 -2.39
CA ARG A 162 3.65 -15.93 -2.07
C ARG A 162 3.83 -17.29 -1.42
N SER A 163 4.91 -17.99 -1.76
CA SER A 163 5.22 -19.33 -1.27
C SER A 163 6.13 -19.31 -0.04
N ALA A 164 6.50 -18.14 0.48
CA ALA A 164 7.38 -18.03 1.64
C ALA A 164 6.72 -18.69 2.86
N THR A 165 7.36 -19.71 3.41
CA THR A 165 6.85 -20.45 4.56
C THR A 165 7.73 -20.26 5.78
N GLY A 166 7.12 -20.18 6.96
CA GLY A 166 7.78 -19.96 8.24
C GLY A 166 7.09 -18.85 9.02
N SER A 167 7.40 -18.70 10.30
CA SER A 167 7.00 -17.52 11.06
C SER A 167 8.26 -16.87 11.63
N SER A 168 8.60 -15.68 11.13
CA SER A 168 9.55 -14.83 11.83
C SER A 168 8.83 -14.14 12.99
N GLU A 169 8.52 -14.90 14.04
CA GLU A 169 7.88 -14.37 15.28
C GLU A 169 8.73 -13.26 15.95
N ARG A 170 10.00 -13.15 15.57
CA ARG A 170 10.95 -12.16 16.08
C ARG A 170 11.12 -10.94 15.17
N PHE A 171 10.40 -10.84 14.04
CA PHE A 171 10.51 -9.68 13.17
C PHE A 171 9.91 -8.43 13.85
N PRO A 172 10.70 -7.35 14.08
CA PRO A 172 10.19 -6.15 14.72
C PRO A 172 9.30 -5.38 13.73
N ILE A 173 8.00 -5.51 13.89
CA ILE A 173 7.02 -4.82 13.04
C ILE A 173 7.05 -3.31 13.33
N PRO A 174 7.12 -2.45 12.30
CA PRO A 174 7.03 -1.01 12.48
C PRO A 174 5.73 -0.59 13.18
N HIS A 175 5.79 0.42 14.07
CA HIS A 175 4.58 0.93 14.75
C HIS A 175 3.49 1.40 13.77
N SER A 176 3.87 1.90 12.58
CA SER A 176 2.93 2.28 11.52
C SER A 176 2.02 1.12 11.09
N ASP A 177 2.57 -0.09 10.97
CA ASP A 177 1.84 -1.29 10.58
C ASP A 177 0.87 -1.72 11.68
N LEU A 178 1.33 -1.71 12.93
CA LEU A 178 0.49 -1.99 14.10
C LEU A 178 -0.66 -1.00 14.23
N LYS A 179 -0.40 0.30 13.99
CA LYS A 179 -1.43 1.34 14.02
C LYS A 179 -2.51 1.11 12.96
N ALA A 180 -2.12 0.69 11.76
CA ALA A 180 -3.07 0.36 10.69
C ALA A 180 -3.93 -0.85 11.07
N CYS A 181 -3.31 -1.92 11.56
CA CYS A 181 -4.01 -3.11 12.05
C CYS A 181 -5.01 -2.77 13.18
N PHE A 182 -4.58 -2.00 14.17
CA PHE A 182 -5.42 -1.59 15.29
C PHE A 182 -6.62 -0.73 14.83
N ARG A 183 -6.40 0.20 13.89
CA ARG A 183 -7.47 1.00 13.30
C ARG A 183 -8.51 0.14 12.59
N GLN A 184 -8.08 -0.84 11.80
CA GLN A 184 -8.99 -1.78 11.14
C GLN A 184 -9.80 -2.58 12.15
N LYS A 185 -9.16 -3.11 13.20
CA LYS A 185 -9.85 -3.87 14.24
C LYS A 185 -10.86 -3.01 15.00
N LEU A 186 -10.48 -1.78 15.36
CA LEU A 186 -11.40 -0.82 15.99
C LEU A 186 -12.60 -0.52 15.09
N GLN A 187 -12.36 -0.25 13.81
CA GLN A 187 -13.44 0.02 12.85
C GLN A 187 -14.38 -1.17 12.71
N SER A 188 -13.85 -2.40 12.67
CA SER A 188 -14.66 -3.63 12.63
C SER A 188 -15.53 -3.80 13.88
N VAL A 189 -14.98 -3.54 15.08
CA VAL A 189 -15.75 -3.59 16.34
C VAL A 189 -16.82 -2.50 16.36
N TRP A 190 -16.47 -1.28 15.94
CA TRP A 190 -17.43 -0.18 15.85
C TRP A 190 -18.55 -0.47 14.87
N GLN A 191 -18.21 -1.00 13.69
CA GLN A 191 -19.19 -1.42 12.69
C GLN A 191 -20.09 -2.52 13.24
N SER A 192 -19.54 -3.53 13.92
CA SER A 192 -20.35 -4.60 14.52
C SER A 192 -21.32 -4.08 15.58
N ASN A 193 -20.87 -3.17 16.45
CA ASN A 193 -21.74 -2.52 17.44
C ASN A 193 -22.80 -1.64 16.78
N TRP A 194 -22.44 -0.98 15.68
CA TRP A 194 -23.34 -0.15 14.89
C TRP A 194 -24.43 -0.98 14.22
N ASP A 195 -24.09 -2.14 13.67
CA ASP A 195 -25.02 -3.07 13.05
C ASP A 195 -26.02 -3.69 14.04
N GLN A 196 -25.71 -3.64 15.35
CA GLN A 196 -26.65 -4.02 16.41
C GLN A 196 -27.66 -2.91 16.75
N GLN A 197 -27.48 -1.68 16.25
CA GLN A 197 -28.37 -0.55 16.53
C GLN A 197 -29.59 -0.55 15.59
N THR A 198 -30.37 -1.64 15.60
CA THR A 198 -31.50 -1.87 14.68
C THR A 198 -32.64 -0.86 14.85
N GLU A 199 -32.79 -0.28 16.04
CA GLU A 199 -33.79 0.76 16.33
C GLU A 199 -33.26 2.19 16.13
N ASN A 200 -31.98 2.33 15.73
CA ASN A 200 -31.40 3.64 15.51
C ASN A 200 -31.69 4.14 14.09
N LYS A 201 -32.49 5.20 14.00
CA LYS A 201 -32.81 5.90 12.76
C LYS A 201 -31.56 6.23 11.92
N LEU A 202 -30.45 6.61 12.56
CA LEU A 202 -29.20 6.91 11.87
C LEU A 202 -28.56 5.68 11.21
N HIS A 203 -28.73 4.48 11.77
CA HIS A 203 -28.21 3.24 11.17
C HIS A 203 -28.88 2.96 9.83
N SER A 204 -30.20 3.16 9.75
CA SER A 204 -30.96 2.96 8.50
C SER A 204 -30.47 3.83 7.33
N VAL A 205 -30.00 5.04 7.63
CA VAL A 205 -29.50 6.01 6.64
C VAL A 205 -28.00 5.87 6.39
N MET A 206 -27.26 5.37 7.37
CA MET A 206 -25.80 5.26 7.32
C MET A 206 -25.35 3.91 7.90
N PRO A 207 -25.62 2.79 7.20
CA PRO A 207 -25.33 1.47 7.72
C PRO A 207 -23.83 1.20 7.83
N VAL A 208 -23.00 1.87 7.02
CA VAL A 208 -21.54 1.70 7.04
C VAL A 208 -20.85 2.93 7.61
N LEU A 209 -20.04 2.72 8.64
CA LEU A 209 -19.20 3.76 9.26
C LEU A 209 -18.00 4.09 8.37
N ALA A 210 -18.21 5.03 7.45
CA ALA A 210 -17.20 5.58 6.58
C ALA A 210 -17.37 7.11 6.42
N PRO A 211 -16.34 7.85 5.99
CA PRO A 211 -16.49 9.27 5.66
C PRO A 211 -17.59 9.46 4.62
N THR A 212 -18.65 10.18 5.00
CA THR A 212 -19.85 10.34 4.19
C THR A 212 -19.86 11.61 3.35
N VAL A 213 -18.93 12.53 3.61
CA VAL A 213 -18.84 13.82 2.92
C VAL A 213 -17.44 13.94 2.32
N PRO A 214 -17.28 14.44 1.07
CA PRO A 214 -15.97 14.65 0.48
C PRO A 214 -15.10 15.54 1.37
N SER A 215 -13.83 15.17 1.50
CA SER A 215 -12.85 15.87 2.34
C SER A 215 -12.62 17.33 1.95
N SER A 216 -12.92 17.69 0.71
CA SER A 216 -12.86 19.06 0.18
C SER A 216 -14.10 19.91 0.49
N SER A 217 -15.14 19.34 1.11
CA SER A 217 -16.41 20.04 1.31
C SER A 217 -16.31 21.08 2.41
N ASN A 218 -16.85 22.27 2.16
CA ASN A 218 -16.92 23.32 3.17
C ASN A 218 -18.02 23.01 4.22
N ARG A 219 -18.03 23.78 5.32
CA ARG A 219 -18.98 23.56 6.42
C ARG A 219 -20.44 23.63 5.97
N ARG A 220 -20.78 24.50 5.02
CA ARG A 220 -22.14 24.66 4.51
C ARG A 220 -22.59 23.41 3.74
N GLU A 221 -21.73 22.87 2.89
CA GLU A 221 -21.98 21.63 2.15
C GLU A 221 -22.15 20.44 3.07
N GLN A 222 -21.30 20.30 4.09
CA GLN A 222 -21.43 19.25 5.10
C GLN A 222 -22.80 19.31 5.80
N VAL A 223 -23.27 20.50 6.16
CA VAL A 223 -24.60 20.67 6.78
C VAL A 223 -25.72 20.28 5.82
N ILE A 224 -25.62 20.66 4.54
CA ILE A 224 -26.63 20.28 3.52
C ILE A 224 -26.67 18.76 3.35
N TRP A 225 -25.51 18.12 3.18
CA TRP A 225 -25.42 16.66 3.04
C TRP A 225 -25.99 15.92 4.25
N THR A 226 -25.64 16.33 5.46
CA THR A 226 -26.18 15.73 6.68
C THR A 226 -27.70 15.92 6.76
N ARG A 227 -28.21 17.13 6.47
CA ARG A 227 -29.65 17.39 6.52
C ARG A 227 -30.44 16.60 5.47
N LEU A 228 -29.93 16.47 4.25
CA LEU A 228 -30.57 15.66 3.22
C LEU A 228 -30.69 14.20 3.66
N ARG A 229 -29.59 13.62 4.17
CA ARG A 229 -29.55 12.23 4.63
C ARG A 229 -30.53 11.95 5.77
N LEU A 230 -30.56 12.84 6.76
CA LEU A 230 -31.46 12.72 7.91
C LEU A 230 -32.91 13.12 7.62
N GLY A 231 -33.23 13.37 6.34
CA GLY A 231 -34.54 13.90 5.96
C GLY A 231 -34.91 15.16 6.73
N HIS A 232 -33.96 16.04 7.06
CA HIS A 232 -34.20 17.39 7.61
C HIS A 232 -34.35 18.40 6.47
N THR A 233 -35.34 18.17 5.61
CA THR A 233 -35.63 19.03 4.47
C THR A 233 -36.91 19.82 4.71
N ARG A 234 -37.18 20.82 3.87
CA ARG A 234 -38.45 21.53 3.90
C ARG A 234 -39.63 20.58 3.66
N LEU A 235 -39.47 19.55 2.83
CA LEU A 235 -40.54 18.61 2.49
C LEU A 235 -41.00 17.80 3.72
N THR A 236 -40.05 17.35 4.54
CA THR A 236 -40.30 16.47 5.70
C THR A 236 -40.53 17.23 7.00
N HIS A 237 -39.95 18.43 7.19
CA HIS A 237 -40.00 19.18 8.46
C HIS A 237 -40.85 20.46 8.44
N ARG A 238 -41.36 20.90 7.28
CA ARG A 238 -42.20 22.12 7.23
C ARG A 238 -43.39 22.04 8.18
N HIS A 239 -44.10 20.92 8.20
CA HIS A 239 -45.28 20.76 9.03
C HIS A 239 -44.99 20.94 10.53
N LEU A 240 -43.82 20.46 11.01
CA LEU A 240 -43.35 20.66 12.38
C LEU A 240 -43.06 22.13 12.71
N LEU A 241 -42.53 22.90 11.74
CA LEU A 241 -42.21 24.32 11.92
C LEU A 241 -43.46 25.21 11.97
N PHE A 242 -44.52 24.82 11.24
CA PHE A 242 -45.76 25.59 11.14
C PHE A 242 -46.91 25.02 11.99
N GLY A 243 -46.71 23.90 12.68
CA GLY A 243 -47.76 23.23 13.47
C GLY A 243 -48.88 22.63 12.60
N GLU A 244 -48.55 22.30 11.34
CA GLU A 244 -49.48 21.71 10.37
C GLU A 244 -49.49 20.17 10.49
N PRO A 245 -50.55 19.48 10.01
CA PRO A 245 -50.54 18.02 9.94
C PRO A 245 -49.45 17.50 8.99
N PRO A 246 -48.88 16.30 9.24
CA PRO A 246 -47.84 15.72 8.40
C PRO A 246 -48.37 15.49 6.98
N PRO A 247 -47.62 15.89 5.94
CA PRO A 247 -48.01 15.67 4.55
C PRO A 247 -47.93 14.18 4.21
N TYR A 248 -48.82 13.71 3.34
CA TYR A 248 -48.85 12.33 2.84
C TYR A 248 -48.30 12.25 1.42
N CYS A 249 -47.60 11.16 1.12
CA CYS A 249 -47.14 10.88 -0.24
C CYS A 249 -48.31 10.42 -1.11
N GLU A 250 -48.51 11.06 -2.26
CA GLU A 250 -49.61 10.74 -3.18
C GLU A 250 -49.49 9.35 -3.83
N ILE A 251 -48.28 8.77 -3.87
CA ILE A 251 -48.01 7.50 -4.53
C ILE A 251 -48.20 6.31 -3.57
N CYS A 252 -47.61 6.40 -2.37
CA CYS A 252 -47.61 5.30 -1.39
C CYS A 252 -48.57 5.52 -0.21
N ASN A 253 -49.25 6.67 -0.16
CA ASN A 253 -50.25 7.01 0.85
C ASN A 253 -49.79 6.86 2.31
N VAL A 254 -48.50 7.09 2.57
CA VAL A 254 -47.90 7.15 3.91
C VAL A 254 -47.38 8.56 4.21
N PRO A 255 -47.24 8.96 5.48
CA PRO A 255 -46.62 10.23 5.84
C PRO A 255 -45.23 10.39 5.22
N ILE A 256 -44.93 11.57 4.67
CA ILE A 256 -43.64 11.83 4.02
C ILE A 256 -42.53 11.83 5.07
N GLY A 257 -41.62 10.86 4.94
CA GLY A 257 -40.47 10.64 5.82
C GLY A 257 -39.14 10.58 5.07
N GLU A 258 -38.10 10.10 5.74
CA GLU A 258 -36.70 10.09 5.24
C GLU A 258 -36.50 9.26 3.96
N THR A 259 -37.29 8.20 3.78
CA THR A 259 -37.30 7.34 2.59
C THR A 259 -37.75 8.06 1.31
N HIS A 260 -38.32 9.27 1.44
CA HIS A 260 -38.75 10.09 0.30
C HIS A 260 -37.72 11.17 -0.05
N THR A 261 -36.60 11.25 0.68
CA THR A 261 -35.53 12.24 0.49
C THR A 261 -34.20 11.63 0.06
N LEU A 262 -34.08 10.29 0.12
CA LEU A 262 -32.96 9.48 -0.36
C LEU A 262 -33.31 8.88 -1.72
#